data_AF-Q6F047-F1
#
_entry.id   AF-Q6F047-F1
#
_cell.length_a   1.000
_cell.length_b   1.000
_cell.length_c   1.000
_cell.angle_alpha   90.00
_cell.angle_beta   90.00
_cell.angle_gamma   90.00
#
_symmetry.space_group_name_H-M   'P 1'
#
loop_
_entity.id
_entity.type
_entity.pdbx_description
1 polymer ?
#
loop_
_entity_poly.entity_id
_entity_poly.type
_entity_poly.pdbx_seq_one_letter_code
_entity_poly.pdbx_strand_id
1 'polypeptide(L)'
;MVVLKLGKNYPIDRDSRGRYRHSYVFMRGANVEVKLLNHEELLKGKITTIEEYYCVLDVEGTSGSYQVTVNFSEVKYIKHEEFPTVEERSPKYSKGDKKTSFVFKIGEKIGCVFKDGKGIKGTLLSEDAYYLYVKSEKENYYTIMKGALSYIAHVKHEPLLLTNDFYTEEMKLADYKKPTEYVFSVGDTITVYFPSGKNVSGVVLDESKYWVLLQTEKRQITIFKGSYSYFKHETYETKAYLYVENRKLRKQLRSGDTN
;
A
#
# COMPACT_ATOMS: atom_id res chain seq x y z
N MET A 1 -13.49 9.88 39.89
CA MET A 1 -12.43 9.03 39.30
C MET A 1 -13.07 8.16 38.21
N VAL A 2 -13.08 8.62 36.96
CA VAL A 2 -13.61 7.83 35.84
C VAL A 2 -12.52 6.83 35.46
N VAL A 3 -12.63 5.62 36.00
CA VAL A 3 -11.80 4.50 35.54
C VAL A 3 -12.32 4.13 34.16
N LEU A 4 -11.73 4.71 33.11
CA LEU A 4 -11.91 4.25 31.74
C LEU A 4 -11.42 2.80 31.71
N LYS A 5 -12.36 1.85 31.86
CA LYS A 5 -12.10 0.42 31.61
C LYS A 5 -11.67 0.32 30.15
N LEU A 6 -10.36 0.32 29.91
CA LEU A 6 -9.77 0.09 28.59
C LEU A 6 -10.38 -1.22 28.08
N GLY A 7 -11.31 -1.12 27.13
CA GLY A 7 -11.95 -2.29 26.54
C GLY A 7 -10.87 -3.19 25.95
N LYS A 8 -11.00 -4.51 26.11
CA LYS A 8 -10.04 -5.48 25.56
C LYS A 8 -9.74 -5.13 24.10
N ASN A 9 -8.46 -5.16 23.71
CA ASN A 9 -8.09 -5.02 22.30
C ASN A 9 -8.84 -6.09 21.49
N TYR A 10 -9.22 -5.77 20.24
CA TYR A 10 -9.92 -6.72 19.37
C TYR A 10 -9.16 -8.05 19.32
N PRO A 11 -9.85 -9.21 19.43
CA PRO A 11 -9.21 -10.49 19.20
C PRO A 11 -8.61 -10.50 17.80
N ILE A 12 -7.35 -10.92 17.72
CA ILE A 12 -6.59 -11.02 16.47
C ILE A 12 -6.98 -12.33 15.80
N ASP A 13 -8.25 -12.42 15.42
CA ASP A 13 -8.78 -13.49 14.60
C ASP A 13 -8.78 -13.06 13.14
N ARG A 14 -8.52 -14.04 12.27
CA ARG A 14 -8.64 -13.84 10.83
C ARG A 14 -10.12 -13.84 10.45
N ASP A 15 -10.53 -12.92 9.59
CA ASP A 15 -11.83 -12.98 8.93
C ASP A 15 -11.91 -14.17 7.96
N SER A 16 -13.08 -14.35 7.34
CA SER A 16 -13.30 -15.39 6.32
C SER A 16 -12.40 -15.26 5.08
N ARG A 17 -11.70 -14.15 4.92
CA ARG A 17 -10.71 -13.90 3.84
C ARG A 17 -9.27 -14.08 4.32
N GLY A 18 -9.07 -14.54 5.56
CA GLY A 18 -7.74 -14.77 6.14
C GLY A 18 -7.04 -13.50 6.64
N ARG A 19 -7.73 -12.35 6.73
CA ARG A 19 -7.14 -11.07 7.15
C ARG A 19 -7.34 -10.87 8.64
N TYR A 20 -6.36 -10.37 9.36
CA TYR A 20 -6.56 -9.97 10.75
C TYR A 20 -7.56 -8.81 10.81
N ARG A 21 -8.68 -9.01 11.52
CA ARG A 21 -9.72 -7.98 11.58
C ARG A 21 -9.23 -6.77 12.35
N HIS A 22 -9.32 -5.60 11.69
CA HIS A 22 -9.27 -4.26 12.32
C HIS A 22 -8.05 -4.01 13.21
N SER A 23 -6.94 -4.66 12.89
CA SER A 23 -5.75 -4.69 13.72
C SER A 23 -4.69 -3.76 13.14
N TYR A 24 -4.66 -2.54 13.65
CA TYR A 24 -3.48 -1.71 13.51
C TYR A 24 -2.39 -2.21 14.46
N VAL A 25 -1.12 -1.92 14.18
CA VAL A 25 -0.01 -2.35 15.04
C VAL A 25 -0.09 -1.66 16.42
N PHE A 26 -0.50 -0.38 16.47
CA PHE A 26 -0.75 0.33 17.73
C PHE A 26 -2.00 -0.18 18.45
N MET A 27 -2.05 0.01 19.77
CA MET A 27 -3.08 -0.55 20.65
C MET A 27 -3.83 0.54 21.43
N ARG A 28 -4.99 0.20 21.98
CA ARG A 28 -5.65 1.04 22.99
C ARG A 28 -4.69 1.24 24.17
N GLY A 29 -4.62 2.47 24.65
CA GLY A 29 -3.71 2.91 25.70
C GLY A 29 -2.35 3.40 25.21
N ALA A 30 -2.01 3.26 23.93
CA ALA A 30 -0.75 3.75 23.38
C ALA A 30 -0.74 5.29 23.26
N ASN A 31 0.38 5.90 23.60
CA ASN A 31 0.65 7.30 23.28
C ASN A 31 1.15 7.40 21.83
N VAL A 32 0.55 8.29 21.04
CA VAL A 32 0.84 8.42 19.61
C VAL A 32 0.97 9.87 19.17
N GLU A 33 1.68 10.10 18.07
CA GLU A 33 1.67 11.36 17.32
C GLU A 33 1.07 11.11 15.93
N VAL A 34 -0.11 11.65 15.67
CA VAL A 34 -0.83 11.48 14.40
C VAL A 34 -0.56 12.68 13.49
N LYS A 35 -0.09 12.38 12.27
CA LYS A 35 0.06 13.36 11.20
C LYS A 35 -1.07 13.22 10.20
N LEU A 36 -1.89 14.26 10.05
CA LEU A 36 -2.97 14.29 9.07
C LEU A 36 -2.49 14.81 7.70
N LEU A 37 -3.26 14.50 6.66
CA LEU A 37 -3.16 15.12 5.34
C LEU A 37 -3.52 16.60 5.46
N ASN A 38 -2.79 17.46 4.76
CA ASN A 38 -3.09 18.90 4.65
C ASN A 38 -3.14 19.70 5.98
N HIS A 39 -2.76 19.11 7.11
CA HIS A 39 -2.60 19.80 8.39
C HIS A 39 -1.13 19.81 8.80
N GLU A 40 -0.63 20.97 9.24
CA GLU A 40 0.78 21.14 9.64
C GLU A 40 1.09 20.57 11.02
N GLU A 41 0.11 20.61 11.93
CA GLU A 41 0.27 20.16 13.30
C GLU A 41 0.26 18.64 13.44
N LEU A 42 0.82 18.17 14.56
CA LEU A 42 0.73 16.78 15.00
C LEU A 42 -0.29 16.69 16.13
N LEU A 43 -1.26 15.79 16.01
CA LEU A 43 -2.13 15.47 17.13
C LEU A 43 -1.41 14.49 18.05
N LYS A 44 -1.19 14.88 19.31
CA LYS A 44 -0.53 14.03 20.30
C LYS A 44 -1.55 13.61 21.35
N GLY A 45 -1.65 12.32 21.62
CA GLY A 45 -2.63 11.84 22.59
C GLY A 45 -2.55 10.34 22.81
N LYS A 46 -3.43 9.87 23.69
CA LYS A 46 -3.55 8.46 24.05
C LYS A 46 -4.74 7.83 23.32
N ILE A 47 -4.52 6.72 22.63
CA ILE A 47 -5.59 6.01 21.91
C ILE A 47 -6.56 5.39 22.93
N THR A 48 -7.84 5.76 22.86
CA THR A 48 -8.91 5.16 23.69
C THR A 48 -9.76 4.18 22.91
N THR A 49 -10.03 4.50 21.65
CA THR A 49 -10.83 3.68 20.74
C THR A 49 -10.11 3.51 19.41
N ILE A 50 -10.23 2.33 18.83
CA ILE A 50 -9.78 2.00 17.48
C ILE A 50 -10.97 1.29 16.85
N GLU A 51 -11.40 1.75 15.69
CA GLU A 51 -12.40 1.10 14.83
C GLU A 51 -11.83 0.89 13.42
N GLU A 52 -12.64 0.40 12.48
CA GLU A 52 -12.17 0.17 11.11
C GLU A 52 -11.67 1.45 10.43
N TYR A 53 -12.47 2.53 10.53
CA TYR A 53 -12.26 3.75 9.76
C TYR A 53 -11.81 4.94 10.60
N TYR A 54 -11.76 4.81 11.92
CA TYR A 54 -11.35 5.89 12.81
C TYR A 54 -10.70 5.40 14.10
N CYS A 55 -9.99 6.30 14.78
CA CYS A 55 -9.61 6.14 16.18
C CYS A 55 -10.03 7.35 17.01
N VAL A 56 -10.03 7.20 18.33
CA VAL A 56 -10.26 8.30 19.28
C VAL A 56 -9.02 8.48 20.14
N LEU A 57 -8.60 9.73 20.29
CA LEU A 57 -7.48 10.16 21.12
C LEU A 57 -8.00 10.99 22.30
N ASP A 58 -7.53 10.67 23.51
CA ASP A 58 -7.55 11.63 24.62
C ASP A 58 -6.34 12.57 24.44
N VAL A 59 -6.59 13.87 24.36
CA VAL A 59 -5.60 14.93 24.13
C VAL A 59 -5.62 15.91 25.29
N GLU A 60 -4.44 16.31 25.76
CA GLU A 60 -4.29 17.34 26.78
C GLU A 60 -4.21 18.72 26.11
N GLY A 61 -5.19 19.58 26.38
CA GLY A 61 -5.23 20.97 25.92
C GLY A 61 -4.91 21.96 27.03
N THR A 62 -4.77 23.23 26.65
CA THR A 62 -4.52 24.34 27.59
C THR A 62 -5.67 24.55 28.58
N SER A 63 -6.92 24.30 28.15
CA SER A 63 -8.13 24.45 28.95
C SER A 63 -8.63 23.14 29.59
N GLY A 64 -7.83 22.07 29.50
CA GLY A 64 -8.19 20.73 29.98
C GLY A 64 -8.14 19.66 28.89
N SER A 65 -8.46 18.42 29.26
CA SER A 65 -8.46 17.28 28.36
C SER A 65 -9.71 17.26 27.47
N TYR A 66 -9.54 16.87 26.20
CA TYR A 66 -10.62 16.69 25.24
C TYR A 66 -10.38 15.44 24.39
N GLN A 67 -11.41 14.99 23.68
CA GLN A 67 -11.32 13.84 22.78
C GLN A 67 -11.31 14.28 21.33
N VAL A 68 -10.46 13.64 20.53
CA VAL A 68 -10.39 13.85 19.07
C VAL A 68 -10.69 12.53 18.37
N THR A 69 -11.76 12.52 17.57
CA THR A 69 -12.05 11.42 16.65
C THR A 69 -11.35 11.67 15.33
N VAL A 70 -10.44 10.76 14.95
CA VAL A 70 -9.60 10.88 13.76
C VAL A 70 -10.02 9.86 12.73
N ASN A 71 -10.39 10.32 11.53
CA ASN A 71 -10.66 9.45 10.39
C ASN A 71 -9.35 8.96 9.77
N PHE A 72 -9.18 7.64 9.64
CA PHE A 72 -7.97 7.04 9.09
C PHE A 72 -7.70 7.38 7.62
N SER A 73 -8.73 7.69 6.84
CA SER A 73 -8.54 8.13 5.44
C SER A 73 -7.80 9.47 5.33
N GLU A 74 -7.82 10.28 6.39
CA GLU A 74 -7.15 11.58 6.47
C GLU A 74 -5.76 11.49 7.15
N VAL A 75 -5.34 10.30 7.58
CA VAL A 75 -4.06 10.12 8.27
C VAL A 75 -2.94 9.85 7.26
N LYS A 76 -1.81 10.57 7.37
CA LYS A 76 -0.57 10.22 6.67
C LYS A 76 0.14 9.07 7.37
N TYR A 77 0.44 9.29 8.63
CA TYR A 77 1.09 8.31 9.48
C TYR A 77 0.75 8.55 10.95
N ILE A 78 0.92 7.50 11.74
CA ILE A 78 0.87 7.54 13.20
C ILE A 78 2.24 7.11 13.69
N LYS A 79 2.93 7.99 14.41
CA LYS A 79 4.19 7.69 15.07
C LYS A 79 3.90 7.17 16.48
N HIS A 80 4.62 6.13 16.88
CA HIS A 80 4.45 5.50 18.19
C HIS A 80 5.74 4.77 18.62
N GLU A 81 5.72 4.11 19.77
CA GLU A 81 6.78 3.20 20.22
C GLU A 81 6.84 1.90 19.39
N GLU A 82 7.81 1.05 19.63
CA GLU A 82 7.84 -0.26 18.98
C GLU A 82 6.70 -1.15 19.48
N PHE A 83 5.91 -1.68 18.55
CA PHE A 83 4.94 -2.73 18.82
C PHE A 83 5.28 -4.00 18.06
N PRO A 84 4.95 -5.19 18.62
CA PRO A 84 4.92 -6.42 17.85
C PRO A 84 3.93 -6.28 16.70
N THR A 85 4.23 -6.91 15.57
CA THR A 85 3.35 -6.94 14.40
C THR A 85 2.02 -7.63 14.76
N VAL A 86 0.99 -7.39 13.97
CA VAL A 86 -0.32 -8.03 14.16
C VAL A 86 -0.19 -9.55 14.14
N GLU A 87 0.56 -10.04 13.18
CA GLU A 87 0.87 -11.45 12.98
C GLU A 87 1.52 -12.04 14.22
N GLU A 88 2.51 -11.35 14.80
CA GLU A 88 3.22 -11.82 16.01
C GLU A 88 2.35 -11.83 17.27
N ARG A 89 1.31 -10.99 17.33
CA ARG A 89 0.33 -11.03 18.43
C ARG A 89 -0.72 -12.15 18.26
N SER A 90 -0.79 -12.79 17.09
CA SER A 90 -1.68 -13.92 16.86
C SER A 90 -1.17 -15.17 17.56
N PRO A 91 -2.01 -15.91 18.32
CA PRO A 91 -1.63 -17.19 18.91
C PRO A 91 -1.33 -18.27 17.85
N LYS A 92 -1.74 -18.06 16.59
CA LYS A 92 -1.51 -18.97 15.46
C LYS A 92 -0.39 -18.47 14.53
N TYR A 93 0.47 -17.58 15.00
CA TYR A 93 1.54 -17.02 14.20
C TYR A 93 2.45 -18.10 13.60
N SER A 94 2.73 -17.96 12.31
CA SER A 94 3.77 -18.69 11.60
C SER A 94 4.63 -17.70 10.81
N LYS A 95 5.92 -18.02 10.60
CA LYS A 95 6.81 -17.14 9.81
C LYS A 95 6.28 -16.88 8.39
N GLY A 96 5.52 -17.83 7.81
CA GLY A 96 4.90 -17.67 6.49
C GLY A 96 3.79 -16.61 6.44
N ASP A 97 3.34 -16.12 7.60
CA ASP A 97 2.35 -15.05 7.68
C ASP A 97 2.95 -13.67 7.40
N LYS A 98 4.26 -13.47 7.62
CA LYS A 98 4.97 -12.24 7.28
C LYS A 98 5.26 -12.20 5.78
N LYS A 99 4.28 -11.75 5.02
CA LYS A 99 4.38 -11.53 3.57
C LYS A 99 3.85 -10.16 3.20
N THR A 100 4.22 -9.72 2.00
CA THR A 100 3.73 -8.49 1.41
C THR A 100 2.84 -8.81 0.21
N SER A 101 1.85 -7.96 -0.05
CA SER A 101 1.08 -7.95 -1.29
C SER A 101 1.78 -7.21 -2.45
N PHE A 102 3.03 -6.79 -2.23
CA PHE A 102 3.87 -6.03 -3.15
C PHE A 102 5.13 -6.81 -3.52
N VAL A 103 5.85 -6.35 -4.54
CA VAL A 103 7.08 -6.98 -5.01
C VAL A 103 8.23 -6.95 -3.99
N PHE A 104 8.27 -5.95 -3.13
CA PHE A 104 9.26 -5.81 -2.06
C PHE A 104 8.92 -6.64 -0.83
N LYS A 105 9.92 -6.99 -0.01
CA LYS A 105 9.77 -7.96 1.10
C LYS A 105 9.76 -7.29 2.47
N ILE A 106 9.25 -8.01 3.48
CA ILE A 106 9.45 -7.65 4.89
C ILE A 106 10.97 -7.63 5.21
N GLY A 107 11.41 -6.64 5.96
CA GLY A 107 12.82 -6.40 6.29
C GLY A 107 13.55 -5.52 5.27
N GLU A 108 12.90 -5.13 4.17
CA GLU A 108 13.53 -4.33 3.12
C GLU A 108 13.51 -2.83 3.44
N LYS A 109 14.55 -2.11 2.98
CA LYS A 109 14.59 -0.64 2.99
C LYS A 109 13.70 -0.09 1.88
N ILE A 110 12.70 0.68 2.27
CA ILE A 110 11.75 1.33 1.37
C ILE A 110 11.71 2.85 1.59
N GLY A 111 11.34 3.59 0.55
CA GLY A 111 11.07 5.02 0.59
C GLY A 111 9.61 5.29 0.28
N CYS A 112 8.80 5.54 1.31
CA CYS A 112 7.40 5.91 1.20
C CYS A 112 7.29 7.39 0.80
N VAL A 113 6.68 7.68 -0.34
CA VAL A 113 6.43 9.06 -0.79
C VAL A 113 4.94 9.36 -0.69
N PHE A 114 4.61 10.41 0.06
CA PHE A 114 3.25 10.85 0.32
C PHE A 114 2.69 11.70 -0.83
N LYS A 115 1.37 11.84 -0.84
CA LYS A 115 0.62 12.67 -1.79
C LYS A 115 1.03 14.14 -1.81
N ASP A 116 1.55 14.67 -0.71
CA ASP A 116 2.12 16.03 -0.62
C ASP A 116 3.59 16.13 -1.08
N GLY A 117 4.15 15.03 -1.60
CA GLY A 117 5.52 14.95 -2.09
C GLY A 117 6.60 14.80 -1.01
N LYS A 118 6.26 14.87 0.29
CA LYS A 118 7.20 14.52 1.38
C LYS A 118 7.37 13.00 1.44
N GLY A 119 8.35 12.51 2.21
CA GLY A 119 8.54 11.06 2.33
C GLY A 119 9.23 10.62 3.61
N ILE A 120 9.08 9.33 3.91
CA ILE A 120 9.75 8.62 5.01
C ILE A 120 10.52 7.45 4.40
N LYS A 121 11.79 7.31 4.79
CA LYS A 121 12.60 6.14 4.48
C LYS A 121 12.76 5.28 5.71
N GLY A 122 12.77 3.96 5.52
CA GLY A 122 12.94 3.03 6.62
C GLY A 122 12.83 1.57 6.20
N THR A 123 12.92 0.69 7.17
CA THR A 123 12.76 -0.74 7.01
C THR A 123 11.31 -1.14 7.20
N LEU A 124 10.75 -1.90 6.26
CA LEU A 124 9.40 -2.46 6.37
C LEU A 124 9.37 -3.58 7.41
N LEU A 125 8.51 -3.46 8.43
CA LEU A 125 8.37 -4.44 9.50
C LEU A 125 7.14 -5.35 9.30
N SER A 126 6.03 -4.78 8.82
CA SER A 126 4.83 -5.52 8.42
C SER A 126 4.01 -4.70 7.41
N GLU A 127 3.09 -5.39 6.75
CA GLU A 127 2.12 -4.80 5.84
C GLU A 127 0.75 -5.40 6.12
N ASP A 128 -0.27 -4.55 6.18
CA ASP A 128 -1.67 -4.99 6.24
C ASP A 128 -2.47 -4.22 5.18
N ALA A 129 -3.75 -4.55 5.01
CA ALA A 129 -4.63 -4.00 3.98
C ALA A 129 -4.55 -2.46 3.88
N TYR A 130 -4.50 -1.77 5.02
CA TYR A 130 -4.59 -0.31 5.08
C TYR A 130 -3.27 0.42 5.34
N TYR A 131 -2.24 -0.25 5.85
CA TYR A 131 -1.03 0.42 6.32
C TYR A 131 0.27 -0.36 6.03
N LEU A 132 1.38 0.35 6.14
CA LEU A 132 2.73 -0.19 6.23
C LEU A 132 3.33 0.18 7.59
N TYR A 133 3.90 -0.80 8.28
CA TYR A 133 4.62 -0.55 9.52
C TYR A 133 6.11 -0.41 9.21
N VAL A 134 6.66 0.78 9.48
CA VAL A 134 8.01 1.14 9.04
C VAL A 134 8.83 1.66 10.21
N LYS A 135 10.04 1.12 10.35
CA LYS A 135 11.08 1.65 11.22
C LYS A 135 11.97 2.60 10.43
N SER A 136 11.94 3.88 10.76
CA SER A 136 12.81 4.87 10.10
C SER A 136 14.28 4.72 10.49
N GLU A 137 15.16 5.32 9.69
CA GLU A 137 16.61 5.39 9.97
C GLU A 137 16.95 6.14 11.28
N LYS A 138 16.02 6.94 11.80
CA LYS A 138 16.13 7.63 13.09
C LYS A 138 15.51 6.81 14.23
N GLU A 139 15.31 5.51 14.05
CA GLU A 139 14.76 4.58 15.03
C GLU A 139 13.34 4.95 15.53
N ASN A 140 12.57 5.70 14.73
CA ASN A 140 11.16 5.97 15.00
C ASN A 140 10.27 4.97 14.26
N TYR A 141 9.16 4.57 14.89
CA TYR A 141 8.22 3.59 14.39
C TYR A 141 6.94 4.28 13.87
N TYR A 142 6.56 3.94 12.64
CA TYR A 142 5.45 4.57 11.94
C TYR A 142 4.46 3.55 11.40
N THR A 143 3.18 3.73 11.72
CA THR A 143 2.08 3.18 10.94
C THR A 143 1.74 4.15 9.83
N ILE A 144 2.19 3.86 8.61
CA ILE A 144 1.98 4.71 7.43
C ILE A 144 0.73 4.23 6.69
N MET A 145 -0.24 5.11 6.50
CA MET A 145 -1.47 4.76 5.80
C MET A 145 -1.22 4.70 4.29
N LYS A 146 -1.60 3.59 3.64
CA LYS A 146 -1.43 3.42 2.19
C LYS A 146 -2.22 4.45 1.40
N GLY A 147 -3.40 4.85 1.90
CA GLY A 147 -4.24 5.88 1.28
C GLY A 147 -3.55 7.25 1.16
N ALA A 148 -2.52 7.52 1.96
CA ALA A 148 -1.75 8.76 1.91
C ALA A 148 -0.53 8.70 0.99
N LEU A 149 -0.20 7.53 0.42
CA LEU A 149 0.97 7.33 -0.42
C LEU A 149 0.67 7.62 -1.89
N SER A 150 1.66 8.23 -2.57
CA SER A 150 1.73 8.27 -4.02
C SER A 150 2.38 6.99 -4.55
N TYR A 151 3.58 6.71 -4.08
CA TYR A 151 4.37 5.56 -4.49
C TYR A 151 5.37 5.15 -3.41
N ILE A 152 5.91 3.94 -3.55
CA ILE A 152 7.01 3.43 -2.73
C ILE A 152 8.20 3.18 -3.65
N ALA A 153 9.34 3.75 -3.29
CA ALA A 153 10.61 3.47 -3.90
C ALA A 153 11.30 2.32 -3.18
N HIS A 154 11.86 1.37 -3.92
CA HIS A 154 12.51 0.18 -3.36
C HIS A 154 13.61 -0.33 -4.31
N VAL A 155 14.33 -1.39 -3.91
CA VAL A 155 15.34 -1.99 -4.78
C VAL A 155 14.70 -2.75 -5.94
N LYS A 156 15.51 -3.24 -6.88
CA LYS A 156 15.03 -4.03 -8.01
C LYS A 156 14.48 -5.38 -7.53
N HIS A 157 13.28 -5.72 -7.96
CA HIS A 157 12.65 -7.03 -7.81
C HIS A 157 12.18 -7.55 -9.15
N GLU A 158 12.03 -8.86 -9.23
CA GLU A 158 11.32 -9.48 -10.32
C GLU A 158 9.79 -9.26 -10.16
N PRO A 159 9.06 -8.98 -11.26
CA PRO A 159 7.60 -8.94 -11.27
C PRO A 159 6.98 -10.15 -10.57
N LEU A 160 6.10 -9.91 -9.59
CA LEU A 160 5.41 -10.99 -8.86
C LEU A 160 4.22 -11.55 -9.65
N LEU A 161 3.52 -10.69 -10.38
CA LEU A 161 2.19 -10.98 -10.91
C LEU A 161 2.27 -11.01 -12.43
N LEU A 162 3.04 -11.92 -12.99
CA LEU A 162 3.12 -12.05 -14.44
C LEU A 162 1.79 -12.49 -15.06
N THR A 163 0.80 -12.99 -14.32
CA THR A 163 -0.50 -13.41 -14.85
C THR A 163 -1.69 -12.76 -14.14
N ASN A 164 -2.76 -12.52 -14.89
CA ASN A 164 -4.01 -11.93 -14.42
C ASN A 164 -5.20 -12.41 -15.28
N ASP A 165 -6.40 -11.91 -15.00
CA ASP A 165 -7.63 -12.30 -15.72
C ASP A 165 -7.57 -12.06 -17.23
N PHE A 166 -6.62 -11.27 -17.75
CA PHE A 166 -6.45 -10.94 -19.18
C PHE A 166 -5.16 -11.47 -19.83
N TYR A 167 -4.22 -11.96 -19.03
CA TYR A 167 -2.97 -12.56 -19.49
C TYR A 167 -2.71 -13.90 -18.80
N THR A 168 -2.79 -14.98 -19.56
CA THR A 168 -2.72 -16.36 -19.06
C THR A 168 -1.31 -16.95 -19.13
N GLU A 169 -1.09 -18.09 -18.48
CA GLU A 169 0.20 -18.79 -18.56
C GLU A 169 0.51 -19.23 -20.00
N GLU A 170 -0.47 -19.61 -20.82
CA GLU A 170 -0.23 -19.97 -22.23
C GLU A 170 0.28 -18.77 -23.04
N MET A 171 -0.29 -17.58 -22.81
CA MET A 171 0.18 -16.34 -23.45
C MET A 171 1.62 -16.01 -23.04
N LYS A 172 1.93 -16.24 -21.76
CA LYS A 172 3.28 -16.05 -21.22
C LYS A 172 4.28 -17.05 -21.79
N LEU A 173 3.92 -18.33 -21.89
CA LEU A 173 4.76 -19.37 -22.46
C LEU A 173 5.03 -19.14 -23.96
N ALA A 174 4.11 -18.45 -24.65
CA ALA A 174 4.26 -18.03 -26.03
C ALA A 174 4.88 -16.63 -26.20
N ASP A 175 5.46 -16.05 -25.14
CA ASP A 175 6.19 -14.77 -25.15
C ASP A 175 5.37 -13.55 -25.62
N TYR A 176 4.04 -13.58 -25.43
CA TYR A 176 3.21 -12.42 -25.71
C TYR A 176 3.46 -11.31 -24.68
N LYS A 177 3.40 -10.04 -25.13
CA LYS A 177 3.48 -8.91 -24.19
C LYS A 177 2.26 -8.90 -23.26
N LYS A 178 2.52 -8.81 -21.95
CA LYS A 178 1.45 -8.68 -20.95
C LYS A 178 0.75 -7.31 -21.11
N PRO A 179 -0.55 -7.27 -21.43
CA PRO A 179 -1.35 -6.06 -21.38
C PRO A 179 -1.61 -5.63 -19.93
N THR A 180 -1.86 -4.35 -19.73
CA THR A 180 -2.26 -3.80 -18.43
C THR A 180 -3.76 -3.52 -18.37
N GLU A 181 -4.29 -3.18 -17.20
CA GLU A 181 -5.64 -2.62 -17.03
C GLU A 181 -5.76 -1.22 -17.66
N TYR A 182 -4.71 -0.69 -18.26
CA TYR A 182 -4.73 0.53 -19.03
C TYR A 182 -4.51 0.21 -20.52
N VAL A 183 -4.07 1.19 -21.32
CA VAL A 183 -3.80 1.02 -22.75
C VAL A 183 -2.35 0.59 -23.05
N PHE A 184 -1.52 0.41 -22.02
CA PHE A 184 -0.11 0.06 -22.17
C PHE A 184 0.15 -1.43 -21.95
N SER A 185 1.31 -1.89 -22.39
CA SER A 185 1.89 -3.21 -22.17
C SER A 185 3.12 -3.13 -21.25
N VAL A 186 3.50 -4.26 -20.65
CA VAL A 186 4.82 -4.39 -20.01
C VAL A 186 5.91 -4.08 -21.05
N GLY A 187 6.88 -3.25 -20.66
CA GLY A 187 7.93 -2.73 -21.54
C GLY A 187 7.69 -1.30 -22.06
N ASP A 188 6.46 -0.78 -21.94
CA ASP A 188 6.16 0.58 -22.38
C ASP A 188 6.75 1.64 -21.44
N THR A 189 7.21 2.76 -21.99
CA THR A 189 7.68 3.90 -21.20
C THR A 189 6.54 4.88 -20.96
N ILE A 190 6.26 5.16 -19.69
CA ILE A 190 5.19 6.08 -19.29
C ILE A 190 5.70 7.12 -18.30
N THR A 191 4.95 8.21 -18.16
CA THR A 191 5.15 9.22 -17.10
C THR A 191 3.87 9.35 -16.28
N VAL A 192 3.99 9.22 -14.97
CA VAL A 192 2.88 9.31 -14.03
C VAL A 192 2.90 10.66 -13.34
N TYR A 193 1.79 11.38 -13.37
CA TYR A 193 1.65 12.68 -12.73
C TYR A 193 0.80 12.56 -11.47
N PHE A 194 1.25 13.20 -10.39
CA PHE A 194 0.60 13.17 -9.08
C PHE A 194 -0.02 14.52 -8.72
N PRO A 195 -1.01 14.56 -7.80
CA PRO A 195 -1.62 15.80 -7.32
C PRO A 195 -0.64 16.80 -6.69
N SER A 196 0.52 16.36 -6.19
CA SER A 196 1.58 17.25 -5.68
C SER A 196 2.30 18.06 -6.76
N GLY A 197 2.00 17.83 -8.04
CA GLY A 197 2.77 18.37 -9.16
C GLY A 197 4.06 17.60 -9.47
N LYS A 198 4.43 16.61 -8.64
CA LYS A 198 5.51 15.67 -8.95
C LYS A 198 5.08 14.72 -10.05
N ASN A 199 6.05 14.23 -10.80
CA ASN A 199 5.86 13.15 -11.75
C ASN A 199 7.00 12.13 -11.65
N VAL A 200 6.75 10.93 -12.15
CA VAL A 200 7.79 9.91 -12.31
C VAL A 200 7.64 9.21 -13.65
N SER A 201 8.74 9.14 -14.40
CA SER A 201 8.84 8.40 -15.65
C SER A 201 9.53 7.07 -15.44
N GLY A 202 9.11 6.05 -16.17
CA GLY A 202 9.73 4.73 -16.12
C GLY A 202 9.10 3.74 -17.07
N VAL A 203 9.73 2.57 -17.17
CA VAL A 203 9.26 1.43 -17.95
C VAL A 203 8.32 0.58 -17.11
N VAL A 204 7.15 0.22 -17.66
CA VAL A 204 6.18 -0.65 -17.00
C VAL A 204 6.78 -2.05 -16.89
N LEU A 205 6.92 -2.55 -15.67
CA LEU A 205 7.40 -3.91 -15.41
C LEU A 205 6.28 -4.86 -15.03
N ASP A 206 5.30 -4.37 -14.26
CA ASP A 206 4.21 -5.19 -13.78
C ASP A 206 3.03 -4.33 -13.33
N GLU A 207 1.89 -4.98 -13.14
CA GLU A 207 0.69 -4.37 -12.65
C GLU A 207 -0.17 -5.38 -11.88
N SER A 208 -0.69 -4.90 -10.75
CA SER A 208 -1.72 -5.55 -9.94
C SER A 208 -2.98 -4.69 -9.88
N LYS A 209 -4.02 -5.20 -9.23
CA LYS A 209 -5.30 -4.51 -9.01
C LYS A 209 -5.14 -3.11 -8.39
N TYR A 210 -4.16 -2.91 -7.50
CA TYR A 210 -4.03 -1.65 -6.75
C TYR A 210 -2.73 -0.89 -7.00
N TRP A 211 -1.81 -1.45 -7.78
CA TRP A 211 -0.51 -0.83 -8.00
C TRP A 211 0.06 -1.13 -9.39
N VAL A 212 0.93 -0.24 -9.86
CA VAL A 212 1.74 -0.39 -11.08
C VAL A 212 3.21 -0.33 -10.69
N LEU A 213 4.02 -1.28 -11.17
CA LEU A 213 5.46 -1.31 -10.94
C LEU A 213 6.18 -0.69 -12.13
N LEU A 214 6.98 0.36 -11.87
CA LEU A 214 7.83 0.98 -12.87
C LEU A 214 9.32 0.79 -12.54
N GLN A 215 10.11 0.55 -13.58
CA GLN A 215 11.56 0.72 -13.56
C GLN A 215 11.90 2.16 -13.93
N THR A 216 12.49 2.89 -12.99
CA THR A 216 13.13 4.19 -13.28
C THR A 216 14.63 3.97 -13.51
N GLU A 217 15.35 5.00 -13.95
CA GLU A 217 16.81 4.94 -14.11
C GLU A 217 17.55 4.47 -12.85
N LYS A 218 17.07 4.86 -11.66
CA LYS A 218 17.79 4.66 -10.39
C LYS A 218 17.27 3.50 -9.54
N ARG A 219 15.99 3.15 -9.71
CA ARG A 219 15.28 2.24 -8.80
C ARG A 219 13.95 1.79 -9.37
N GLN A 220 13.37 0.75 -8.78
CA GLN A 220 11.97 0.44 -9.00
C GLN A 220 11.07 1.26 -8.08
N ILE A 221 9.87 1.53 -8.57
CA ILE A 221 8.82 2.19 -7.80
C ILE A 221 7.51 1.44 -7.97
N THR A 222 6.82 1.23 -6.85
CA THR A 222 5.44 0.75 -6.83
C THR A 222 4.52 1.95 -6.67
N ILE A 223 3.76 2.26 -7.71
CA ILE A 223 2.80 3.37 -7.75
C ILE A 223 1.44 2.85 -7.35
N PHE A 224 0.77 3.55 -6.42
CA PHE A 224 -0.60 3.21 -6.02
C PHE A 224 -1.61 3.77 -7.04
N LYS A 225 -2.50 2.93 -7.56
CA LYS A 225 -3.50 3.36 -8.57
C LYS A 225 -4.49 4.40 -8.04
N GLY A 226 -4.71 4.46 -6.73
CA GLY A 226 -5.57 5.47 -6.11
C GLY A 226 -4.91 6.83 -5.88
N SER A 227 -3.69 7.06 -6.39
CA SER A 227 -2.90 8.24 -6.04
C SER A 227 -2.47 9.12 -7.21
N TYR A 228 -2.50 8.62 -8.44
CA TYR A 228 -2.11 9.39 -9.63
C TYR A 228 -3.25 10.30 -10.11
N SER A 229 -2.90 11.37 -10.82
CA SER A 229 -3.84 12.24 -11.52
C SER A 229 -4.06 11.76 -12.95
N TYR A 230 -2.97 11.53 -13.69
CA TYR A 230 -3.01 10.97 -15.04
C TYR A 230 -1.68 10.31 -15.42
N PHE A 231 -1.72 9.49 -16.46
CA PHE A 231 -0.55 8.94 -17.13
C PHE A 231 -0.36 9.67 -18.46
N LYS A 232 0.90 9.98 -18.80
CA LYS A 232 1.32 10.40 -20.13
C LYS A 232 2.10 9.25 -20.75
N HIS A 233 1.71 8.85 -21.94
CA HIS A 233 2.26 7.72 -22.65
C HIS A 233 2.14 7.95 -24.17
N GLU A 234 2.75 7.09 -25.00
CA GLU A 234 2.64 7.17 -26.46
C GLU A 234 1.24 6.81 -26.95
N THR A 235 0.98 6.99 -28.25
CA THR A 235 -0.30 6.56 -28.84
C THR A 235 -0.34 5.04 -28.90
N TYR A 236 -1.29 4.43 -28.17
CA TYR A 236 -1.54 3.00 -28.18
C TYR A 236 -2.95 2.69 -28.65
N GLU A 237 -3.16 1.44 -29.04
CA GLU A 237 -4.49 0.93 -29.33
C GLU A 237 -5.40 1.04 -28.10
N THR A 238 -6.69 1.28 -28.34
CA THR A 238 -7.64 1.44 -27.26
C THR A 238 -7.74 0.18 -26.42
N LYS A 239 -8.04 0.33 -25.12
CA LYS A 239 -8.20 -0.80 -24.19
C LYS A 239 -9.26 -1.80 -24.66
N ALA A 240 -10.34 -1.32 -25.28
CA ALA A 240 -11.38 -2.18 -25.84
C ALA A 240 -10.83 -3.09 -26.94
N TYR A 241 -9.96 -2.56 -27.80
CA TYR A 241 -9.28 -3.33 -28.83
C TYR A 241 -8.32 -4.35 -28.22
N LEU A 242 -7.47 -3.93 -27.28
CA LEU A 242 -6.57 -4.83 -26.55
C LEU A 242 -7.34 -5.98 -25.88
N TYR A 243 -8.51 -5.71 -25.30
CA TYR A 243 -9.36 -6.75 -24.73
C TYR A 243 -9.86 -7.75 -25.76
N VAL A 244 -10.32 -7.28 -26.92
CA VAL A 244 -10.83 -8.12 -28.00
C VAL A 244 -9.73 -9.01 -28.55
N GLU A 245 -8.55 -8.45 -28.83
CA GLU A 245 -7.40 -9.20 -29.33
C GLU A 245 -6.92 -10.25 -28.32
N ASN A 246 -6.79 -9.90 -27.04
CA ASN A 246 -6.43 -10.88 -26.00
C ASN A 246 -7.47 -12.00 -25.90
N ARG A 247 -8.77 -11.69 -26.04
CA ARG A 247 -9.83 -12.71 -26.02
C ARG A 247 -9.74 -13.65 -27.22
N LYS A 248 -9.42 -13.15 -28.41
CA LYS A 248 -9.21 -13.97 -29.62
C LYS A 248 -7.96 -14.84 -29.47
N LEU A 249 -6.85 -14.25 -29.06
CA LEU A 249 -5.59 -14.94 -28.86
C LEU A 249 -5.71 -16.09 -27.86
N ARG A 250 -6.42 -15.87 -26.73
CA ARG A 250 -6.73 -16.94 -25.77
C ARG A 250 -7.50 -18.10 -26.36
N LYS A 251 -8.44 -17.83 -27.28
CA LYS A 251 -9.20 -18.89 -27.94
C LYS A 251 -8.29 -19.68 -28.87
N GLN A 252 -7.47 -19.00 -29.67
CA GLN A 252 -6.51 -19.63 -30.60
C GLN A 252 -5.50 -20.51 -29.86
N LEU A 253 -4.89 -19.99 -28.78
CA LEU A 253 -3.94 -20.75 -27.95
C LEU A 253 -4.58 -21.99 -27.31
N ARG A 254 -5.89 -21.96 -27.03
CA ARG A 254 -6.62 -23.11 -26.45
C ARG A 254 -7.11 -24.11 -27.50
N SER A 255 -7.45 -23.67 -28.71
CA SER A 255 -7.88 -24.56 -29.79
C SER A 255 -6.72 -25.18 -30.56
N GLY A 256 -5.51 -24.63 -30.45
CA GLY A 256 -4.36 -25.04 -31.26
C GLY A 256 -4.42 -24.51 -32.69
N ASP A 257 -5.41 -23.70 -33.04
CA ASP A 257 -5.54 -23.06 -34.34
C ASP A 257 -4.53 -21.90 -34.44
N THR A 258 -3.33 -22.22 -34.91
CA THR A 258 -2.40 -21.23 -35.45
C THR A 258 -2.70 -21.09 -36.93
N ASN A 259 -3.29 -19.96 -37.33
CA ASN A 259 -3.38 -19.56 -38.74
C ASN A 259 -2.00 -19.24 -39.29
#